data_AF-A0A1G2PYM0-F1
#
_entry.id   AF-A0A1G2PYM0-F1
#
_cell.length_a   1.000
_cell.length_b   1.000
_cell.length_c   1.000
_cell.angle_alpha   90.00
_cell.angle_beta   90.00
_cell.angle_gamma   90.00
#
_symmetry.space_group_name_H-M   'P 1'
#
loop_
_entity.id
_entity.type
_entity.pdbx_description
1 polymer ?
#
loop_
_entity_poly.entity_id
_entity_poly.type
_entity_poly.pdbx_seq_one_letter_code
_entity_poly.pdbx_strand_id
1 'polypeptide(L)' 'MGFLYLACLAQIFVAKIENGIIGTDEILMSSSNADSGNLFRYEGDKYIYNLSTDTLSPGTWQIKASLNDGRNYTVIILLQ' A
#
# COMPACT_ATOMS: atom_id res chain seq x y z
N MET A 1 12.67 4.70 31.25
CA MET A 1 11.52 3.96 30.69
C MET A 1 10.83 4.88 29.68
N GLY A 2 11.34 4.94 28.44
CA GLY A 2 10.75 5.77 27.39
C GLY A 2 9.67 4.95 26.70
N PHE A 3 8.41 5.39 26.79
CA PHE A 3 7.34 4.79 25.99
C PHE A 3 7.70 4.96 24.52
N LEU A 4 7.87 3.85 23.81
CA LEU A 4 7.89 3.84 22.36
C LEU A 4 6.54 4.39 21.90
N TYR A 5 6.54 5.56 21.27
CA TYR A 5 5.41 6.03 20.50
C TYR A 5 5.17 4.97 19.44
N LEU A 6 4.12 4.16 19.56
CA LEU A 6 3.77 3.20 18.53
C LEU A 6 3.43 4.04 17.30
N ALA A 7 4.38 4.16 16.37
CA ALA A 7 4.13 4.71 15.06
C ALA A 7 2.88 4.02 14.55
N CYS A 8 1.89 4.79 14.12
CA CYS A 8 0.65 4.21 13.63
C CYS A 8 0.98 3.46 12.35
N LEU A 9 1.08 2.14 12.44
CA LEU A 9 1.56 1.32 11.34
C LEU A 9 0.43 1.21 10.31
N ALA A 10 0.67 1.78 9.14
CA ALA A 10 -0.20 1.62 7.99
C ALA A 10 0.62 0.97 6.88
N GLN A 11 0.03 0.00 6.19
CA GLN A 11 0.68 -0.79 5.13
C GLN A 11 -0.12 -0.74 3.84
N ILE A 12 0.59 -0.66 2.71
CA ILE A 12 -0.01 -0.75 1.38
C ILE A 12 0.21 -2.13 0.77
N PHE A 13 -0.76 -2.59 -0.02
CA PHE A 13 -0.68 -3.83 -0.77
C PHE A 13 -1.24 -3.59 -2.16
N VAL A 14 -0.60 -4.20 -3.16
CA VAL A 14 -1.01 -4.09 -4.56
C VAL A 14 -1.14 -5.50 -5.13
N ALA A 15 -2.29 -5.82 -5.69
CA ALA A 15 -2.60 -7.13 -6.23
C ALA A 15 -3.30 -6.99 -7.58
N LYS A 16 -2.85 -7.74 -8.59
CA LYS A 16 -3.48 -7.73 -9.91
C LYS A 16 -4.84 -8.41 -9.83
N ILE A 17 -5.84 -7.88 -10.52
CA ILE A 17 -7.14 -8.52 -10.67
C ILE A 17 -7.15 -9.22 -12.03
N GLU A 18 -7.21 -10.54 -12.02
CA GLU A 18 -7.32 -11.36 -13.23
C GLU A 18 -8.56 -12.25 -13.13
N ASN A 19 -9.39 -12.24 -14.18
CA ASN A 19 -10.66 -12.98 -14.23
C ASN A 19 -11.60 -12.70 -13.04
N GLY A 20 -11.57 -11.47 -12.50
CA GLY A 20 -12.37 -11.08 -11.33
C GLY A 20 -11.82 -11.59 -9.99
N ILE A 21 -10.66 -12.23 -9.98
CA ILE A 21 -9.99 -12.74 -8.80
C ILE A 21 -8.82 -11.81 -8.47
N ILE A 22 -8.75 -11.36 -7.21
CA ILE A 22 -7.61 -10.61 -6.70
C ILE A 22 -6.47 -11.61 -6.52
N GLY A 23 -5.37 -11.39 -7.24
CA GLY A 23 -4.17 -12.21 -7.16
C GLY A 23 -3.62 -12.27 -5.74
N THR A 24 -3.03 -13.41 -5.39
CA THR A 24 -2.40 -13.62 -4.08
C THR A 24 -1.02 -12.98 -3.98
N ASP A 25 -0.46 -12.54 -5.11
CA ASP A 25 0.85 -11.89 -5.18
C ASP A 25 0.69 -10.42 -4.80
N GLU A 26 0.71 -10.15 -3.49
CA GLU A 26 0.87 -8.79 -2.97
C GLU A 26 2.29 -8.31 -3.31
N ILE A 27 2.42 -7.48 -4.35
CA ILE A 27 3.71 -6.94 -4.76
C ILE A 27 4.06 -5.79 -3.80
N LEU A 28 5.17 -5.95 -3.06
CA LEU A 28 5.75 -4.90 -2.21
C LEU A 28 6.46 -3.88 -3.10
N MET A 29 5.79 -2.78 -3.42
CA MET A 29 6.28 -1.76 -4.35
C MET A 29 6.79 -0.51 -3.62
N SER A 30 8.02 -0.52 -3.10
CA SER A 30 8.65 0.69 -2.54
C SER A 30 9.57 1.35 -3.56
N SER A 31 9.30 2.59 -3.99
CA SER A 31 10.23 3.23 -4.94
C SER A 31 10.33 4.76 -4.92
N SER A 32 10.10 5.43 -3.78
CA SER A 32 10.72 6.74 -3.49
C SER A 32 10.30 7.23 -2.10
N ASN A 33 11.23 7.18 -1.15
CA ASN A 33 11.13 7.75 0.20
C ASN A 33 9.93 7.30 1.07
N ALA A 34 9.54 6.03 0.96
CA ALA A 34 8.82 5.36 2.05
C ALA A 34 9.88 4.73 2.97
N ASP A 35 9.77 4.94 4.28
CA ASP A 35 10.63 4.27 5.26
C ASP A 35 10.44 2.74 5.13
N SER A 36 11.29 2.09 4.34
CA SER A 36 11.38 0.64 4.08
C SER A 36 10.07 -0.09 3.71
N GLY A 37 10.00 -0.61 2.47
CA GLY A 37 8.94 -1.55 2.07
C GLY A 37 7.57 -0.90 1.91
N ASN A 38 6.53 -1.52 2.46
CA ASN A 38 5.15 -1.13 2.22
C ASN A 38 4.53 -0.24 3.30
N LEU A 39 5.34 0.39 4.16
CA LEU A 39 4.85 1.27 5.22
C LEU A 39 4.54 2.67 4.68
N PHE A 40 3.40 3.23 5.10
CA PHE A 40 3.08 4.63 4.86
C PHE A 40 3.93 5.54 5.76
N ARG A 41 4.32 6.69 5.21
CA ARG A 41 4.86 7.81 6.00
C ARG A 41 3.70 8.58 6.64
N TYR A 42 3.79 8.87 7.93
CA TYR A 42 2.82 9.69 8.65
C TYR A 42 3.31 11.13 8.75
N GLU A 43 2.62 12.07 8.12
CA GLU A 43 3.00 13.49 8.07
C GLU A 43 1.75 14.37 8.18
N GLY A 44 1.70 15.27 9.18
CA GLY A 44 0.62 16.25 9.33
C GLY A 44 -0.79 15.65 9.33
N ASP A 45 -0.99 14.57 10.09
CA ASP A 45 -2.22 13.78 10.19
C ASP A 45 -2.67 13.06 8.90
N LYS A 46 -1.73 12.80 8.00
CA LYS A 46 -1.97 12.06 6.76
C LYS A 46 -1.04 10.87 6.64
N TYR A 47 -1.57 9.78 6.11
CA TYR A 47 -0.77 8.65 5.61
C TYR A 47 -0.44 8.91 4.15
N ILE A 48 0.85 8.90 3.83
CA ILE A 48 1.37 9.18 2.49
C ILE A 48 2.21 7.99 2.03
N TYR A 49 1.90 7.47 0.84
CA TYR A 49 2.71 6.48 0.15
C TYR A 49 2.90 6.88 -1.31
N ASN A 50 4.16 6.93 -1.75
CA ASN A 50 4.50 7.17 -3.15
C ASN A 50 4.54 5.83 -3.89
N LEU A 51 3.43 5.47 -4.52
CA LEU A 51 3.34 4.26 -5.34
C LEU A 51 3.89 4.55 -6.75
N SER A 52 4.95 3.87 -7.16
CA SER A 52 5.26 3.72 -8.59
C SER A 52 4.42 2.60 -9.19
N THR A 53 4.07 2.74 -10.46
CA THR A 53 3.39 1.70 -11.25
C THR A 53 4.27 1.17 -12.38
N ASP A 54 5.54 1.58 -12.45
CA ASP A 54 6.40 1.34 -13.63
C ASP A 54 6.75 -0.13 -13.84
N THR A 55 6.74 -0.92 -12.76
CA THR A 55 6.97 -2.38 -12.80
C THR A 55 5.68 -3.19 -12.87
N LEU A 56 4.51 -2.55 -12.86
CA LEU A 56 3.22 -3.23 -12.97
C LEU A 56 2.85 -3.41 -14.45
N SER A 57 2.45 -4.62 -14.83
CA SER A 57 1.93 -4.86 -16.17
C SER A 57 0.58 -4.15 -16.38
N PRO A 58 0.23 -3.76 -17.63
CA PRO A 58 -1.11 -3.29 -17.96
C PRO A 58 -2.21 -4.25 -17.46
N GLY A 59 -3.33 -3.70 -17.02
CA GLY A 59 -4.45 -4.46 -16.47
C GLY A 59 -5.13 -3.78 -15.29
N THR A 60 -6.06 -4.52 -14.66
CA THR A 60 -6.80 -4.04 -13.49
C THR A 60 -6.04 -4.44 -12.22
N TRP A 61 -5.89 -3.50 -11.29
CA TRP A 61 -5.17 -3.71 -10.04
C TRP A 61 -6.00 -3.23 -8.86
N GLN A 62 -5.94 -3.98 -7.77
CA GLN A 62 -6.42 -3.56 -6.47
C GLN A 62 -5.27 -2.97 -5.66
N ILE A 63 -5.49 -1.78 -5.09
CA ILE A 63 -4.62 -1.18 -4.09
C ILE A 63 -5.37 -1.20 -2.76
N LYS A 64 -4.75 -1.74 -1.72
CA LYS A 64 -5.30 -1.85 -0.37
C LYS A 64 -4.39 -1.14 0.64
N ALA A 65 -4.96 -0.26 1.45
CA ALA A 65 -4.30 0.32 2.61
C ALA A 65 -4.88 -0.32 3.88
N SER A 66 -4.03 -0.95 4.69
CA SER A 66 -4.37 -1.57 5.97
C SER A 66 -3.79 -0.72 7.10
N LEU A 67 -4.66 -0.25 8.00
CA LEU A 67 -4.26 0.44 9.22
C LEU A 67 -4.15 -0.56 10.38
N ASN A 68 -3.28 -0.28 11.36
CA ASN A 68 -3.11 -1.08 12.57
C ASN A 68 -4.35 -1.13 13.48
N ASP A 69 -5.32 -0.24 13.28
CA ASP A 69 -6.64 -0.28 13.95
C ASP A 69 -7.62 -1.28 13.30
N GLY A 70 -7.16 -2.03 12.29
CA GLY A 70 -7.93 -3.04 11.57
C GLY A 70 -8.75 -2.49 10.41
N ARG A 71 -8.75 -1.17 10.16
CA ARG A 71 -9.45 -0.59 9.01
C ARG A 71 -8.69 -0.85 7.73
N ASN A 72 -9.44 -1.21 6.70
CA ASN A 72 -8.94 -1.42 5.35
C ASN A 72 -9.64 -0.48 4.37
N TYR A 73 -8.86 0.13 3.50
CA TYR A 73 -9.36 0.95 2.39
C TYR A 73 -8.88 0.34 1.09
N THR A 74 -9.73 0.31 0.08
CA THR A 74 -9.41 -0.35 -1.19
C THR A 74 -9.87 0.50 -2.36
N VAL A 75 -9.04 0.57 -3.39
CA VAL A 75 -9.31 1.23 -4.66
C VAL A 75 -8.89 0.32 -5.80
N ILE A 76 -9.68 0.33 -6.87
CA ILE A 76 -9.37 -0.39 -8.12
C ILE A 76 -8.88 0.64 -9.13
N ILE A 77 -7.76 0.33 -9.78
CA ILE A 77 -7.20 1.13 -10.87
C ILE A 77 -7.10 0.29 -12.15
N LEU A 78 -7.17 0.95 -13.29
CA LEU A 78 -6.84 0.37 -14.59
C LEU A 78 -5.54 1.00 -15.06
N LEU A 79 -4.51 0.18 -15.29
CA LEU A 79 -3.24 0.57 -15.87
C LEU A 79 -3.24 0.21 -17.36
N GLN A 80 -2.89 1.16 -18.22
CA GLN A 80 -2.91 1.03 -19.69
C GLN A 80 -1.50 0.90 -20.25
#